data_AF-A0A841FGJ2-F1
#
_entry.id   AF-A0A841FGJ2-F1
#
_cell.length_a   1.000
_cell.length_b   1.000
_cell.length_c   1.000
_cell.angle_alpha   90.00
_cell.angle_beta   90.00
_cell.angle_gamma   90.00
#
_symmetry.space_group_name_H-M   'P 1'
#
loop_
_entity.id
_entity.type
_entity.pdbx_description
1 polymer ?
#
loop_
_entity_poly.entity_id
_entity_poly.type
_entity_poly.pdbx_seq_one_letter_code
_entity_poly.pdbx_strand_id
1 'polypeptide(L)'
;MSRFLTRRWLLVHAALIVVCAAFGYLAWWQIGRAAGGNALSWAYAFEWPLFALCAIALWVREIREELRKHGPLARVEEPPMESPFPTDVTHAAPGGSGEPDDALSAYNDYLAWMNENPDKRASDYPGRQTA
;
A
#
# COMPACT_ATOMS: atom_id res chain seq x y z
N MET A 1 4.07 -26.21 4.59
CA MET A 1 3.11 -25.88 5.68
C MET A 1 3.67 -24.99 6.80
N SER A 2 4.99 -24.78 6.96
CA SER A 2 5.57 -24.02 8.09
C SER A 2 5.56 -22.48 7.98
N ARG A 3 5.03 -21.92 6.88
CA ARG A 3 5.20 -20.50 6.53
C ARG A 3 4.36 -19.55 7.39
N PHE A 4 3.20 -20.01 7.85
CA PHE A 4 2.33 -19.27 8.77
C PHE A 4 2.75 -19.38 10.26
N LEU A 5 3.79 -20.16 10.57
CA LEU A 5 4.39 -20.27 11.90
C LEU A 5 5.70 -19.48 12.04
N THR A 6 6.02 -18.61 11.08
CA THR A 6 7.10 -17.64 11.29
C THR A 6 6.77 -16.82 12.54
N ARG A 7 7.69 -16.68 13.50
CA ARG A 7 7.43 -16.02 14.81
C ARG A 7 6.69 -14.69 14.67
N ARG A 8 7.01 -13.92 13.62
CA ARG A 8 6.32 -12.69 13.23
C ARG A 8 4.81 -12.89 13.02
N TRP A 9 4.41 -13.92 12.28
CA TRP A 9 3.01 -14.19 11.98
C TRP A 9 2.21 -14.62 13.21
N LEU A 10 2.80 -15.46 14.05
CA LEU A 10 2.24 -15.84 15.36
C LEU A 10 2.00 -14.64 16.26
N LEU A 11 2.94 -13.69 16.30
CA LEU A 11 2.78 -12.45 17.06
C LEU A 11 1.60 -11.61 16.56
N VAL A 12 1.40 -11.52 15.24
CA VAL A 12 0.25 -10.75 14.73
C VAL A 12 -1.08 -11.45 14.98
N HIS A 13 -1.12 -12.79 14.94
CA HIS A 13 -2.32 -13.54 15.34
C HIS A 13 -2.64 -13.33 16.81
N ALA A 14 -1.63 -13.42 17.68
CA ALA A 14 -1.79 -13.16 19.09
C ALA A 14 -2.28 -11.72 19.34
N ALA A 15 -1.69 -10.74 18.66
CA ALA A 15 -2.12 -9.34 18.76
C ALA A 15 -3.59 -9.16 18.33
N LEU A 16 -4.00 -9.78 17.21
CA LEU A 16 -5.40 -9.74 16.75
C LEU A 16 -6.34 -10.36 17.78
N ILE A 17 -5.99 -11.52 18.34
CA ILE A 17 -6.80 -12.21 19.36
C ILE A 17 -6.94 -11.31 20.60
N VAL A 18 -5.86 -10.68 21.04
CA VAL A 18 -5.89 -9.74 22.18
C VAL A 18 -6.80 -8.55 21.89
N VAL A 19 -6.72 -7.96 20.71
CA VAL A 19 -7.59 -6.83 20.30
C VAL A 19 -9.06 -7.27 20.26
N CYS A 20 -9.35 -8.43 19.67
CA CYS A 20 -10.72 -8.95 19.61
C CYS A 20 -11.28 -9.27 21.00
N ALA A 21 -10.46 -9.87 21.87
CA ALA A 21 -10.83 -10.14 23.25
C ALA A 21 -11.09 -8.85 24.04
N ALA A 22 -10.27 -7.82 23.85
CA ALA A 22 -10.46 -6.52 24.47
C ALA A 22 -11.79 -5.87 24.04
N PHE A 23 -12.10 -5.87 22.74
CA PHE A 23 -13.38 -5.35 22.24
C PHE A 23 -14.58 -6.19 22.70
N GLY A 24 -14.47 -7.52 22.71
CA GLY A 24 -15.52 -8.40 23.23
C GLY A 24 -15.77 -8.19 24.73
N TYR A 25 -14.71 -8.01 25.51
CA TYR A 25 -14.81 -7.69 26.94
C TYR A 25 -15.45 -6.32 27.18
N LEU A 26 -15.06 -5.30 26.42
CA LEU A 26 -15.67 -3.97 26.47
C LEU A 26 -17.17 -4.02 26.10
N ALA A 27 -17.53 -4.78 25.07
CA ALA A 27 -18.92 -4.98 24.68
C ALA A 27 -19.73 -5.64 25.81
N TRP A 28 -19.21 -6.73 26.37
CA TRP A 28 -19.83 -7.44 27.49
C TRP A 28 -20.03 -6.53 28.71
N TRP A 29 -19.00 -5.77 29.06
CA TRP A 29 -19.06 -4.81 30.15
C TRP A 29 -20.09 -3.71 29.91
N GLN A 30 -20.20 -3.22 28.67
CA GLN A 30 -21.21 -2.22 28.28
C GLN A 30 -22.62 -2.78 28.30
N ILE A 31 -22.83 -4.06 28.00
CA ILE A 31 -24.15 -4.72 28.17
C ILE A 31 -24.59 -4.68 29.64
N GLY A 32 -23.69 -4.96 30.57
CA GLY A 32 -23.97 -4.85 32.00
C GLY A 32 -24.33 -3.42 32.43
N ARG A 33 -23.66 -2.41 31.85
CA ARG A 33 -23.98 -0.98 32.09
C ARG A 33 -25.30 -0.54 31.44
N ALA A 34 -25.62 -1.07 30.26
CA ALA A 34 -26.86 -0.80 29.54
C ALA A 34 -28.07 -1.38 30.29
N ALA A 35 -27.94 -2.61 30.81
CA ALA A 35 -28.95 -3.24 31.65
C ALA A 35 -29.21 -2.47 32.96
N GLY A 36 -28.24 -1.68 33.42
CA GLY A 36 -28.39 -0.75 34.56
C GLY A 36 -29.15 0.54 34.26
N GLY A 37 -29.76 0.68 33.07
CA GLY A 37 -30.63 1.81 32.71
C GLY A 37 -29.98 2.88 31.81
N ASN A 38 -28.72 2.70 31.38
CA ASN A 38 -28.07 3.64 30.46
C ASN A 38 -28.31 3.25 28.99
N ALA A 39 -29.29 3.88 28.34
CA ALA A 39 -29.62 3.61 26.94
C ALA A 39 -28.45 3.88 25.98
N LEU A 40 -27.54 4.82 26.29
CA LEU A 40 -26.40 5.14 25.43
C LEU A 40 -25.39 3.97 25.34
N SER A 41 -25.28 3.16 26.39
CA SER A 41 -24.37 2.00 26.43
C SER A 41 -24.76 0.90 25.43
N TRP A 42 -25.99 0.88 24.92
CA TRP A 42 -26.39 -0.05 23.86
C TRP A 42 -25.64 0.18 22.56
N ALA A 43 -25.46 1.44 22.15
CA ALA A 43 -24.72 1.76 20.93
C ALA A 43 -23.30 1.19 21.00
N TYR A 44 -22.61 1.43 22.12
CA TYR A 44 -21.26 0.91 22.35
C TYR A 44 -21.20 -0.62 22.43
N ALA A 45 -22.19 -1.26 23.04
CA ALA A 45 -22.27 -2.72 23.10
C ALA A 45 -22.29 -3.37 21.71
N PHE A 46 -22.84 -2.70 20.69
CA PHE A 46 -22.83 -3.15 19.30
C PHE A 46 -21.67 -2.60 18.47
N GLU A 47 -21.20 -1.39 18.77
CA GLU A 47 -20.08 -0.74 18.10
C GLU A 47 -18.77 -1.51 18.32
N TRP A 48 -18.49 -1.94 19.55
CA TRP A 48 -17.24 -2.66 19.85
C TRP A 48 -17.11 -3.98 19.08
N PRO A 49 -18.12 -4.87 19.04
CA PRO A 49 -18.08 -6.07 18.18
C PRO A 49 -17.96 -5.73 16.69
N LEU A 50 -18.61 -4.66 16.21
CA LEU A 50 -18.50 -4.24 14.81
C LEU A 50 -17.05 -3.85 14.47
N PHE A 51 -16.36 -3.10 15.33
CA PHE A 51 -14.96 -2.79 15.15
C PHE A 51 -14.06 -4.02 15.20
N ALA A 52 -14.35 -4.98 16.09
CA ALA A 52 -13.63 -6.26 16.12
C ALA A 52 -13.77 -7.01 14.79
N LEU A 53 -14.99 -7.07 14.23
CA LEU A 53 -15.24 -7.70 12.92
C LEU A 53 -14.52 -6.97 11.79
N CYS A 54 -14.52 -5.63 11.79
CA CYS A 54 -13.76 -4.83 10.82
C CYS A 54 -12.26 -5.12 10.91
N ALA A 55 -11.69 -5.20 12.12
CA ALA A 55 -10.29 -5.53 12.31
C ALA A 55 -9.94 -6.94 11.78
N ILE A 56 -10.80 -7.93 12.03
CA ILE A 56 -10.66 -9.29 11.48
C ILE A 56 -10.73 -9.25 9.94
N ALA A 57 -11.67 -8.50 9.36
CA ALA A 57 -11.82 -8.39 7.92
C ALA A 57 -10.58 -7.77 7.26
N LEU A 58 -10.03 -6.70 7.83
CA LEU A 58 -8.77 -6.10 7.36
C LEU A 58 -7.60 -7.08 7.49
N TRP A 59 -7.51 -7.81 8.60
CA TRP A 59 -6.49 -8.84 8.76
C TRP A 59 -6.61 -9.97 7.73
N VAL A 60 -7.82 -10.46 7.47
CA VAL A 60 -8.06 -11.49 6.45
C VAL A 60 -7.70 -10.99 5.05
N ARG A 61 -7.99 -9.72 4.75
CA ARG A 61 -7.56 -9.09 3.48
C ARG A 61 -6.04 -9.07 3.36
N GLU A 62 -5.34 -8.62 4.39
CA GLU A 62 -3.88 -8.60 4.44
C GLU A 62 -3.30 -10.00 4.23
N ILE A 63 -3.82 -11.01 4.95
CA ILE A 63 -3.40 -12.41 4.77
C ILE A 63 -3.59 -12.87 3.32
N ARG A 64 -4.73 -12.53 2.69
CA ARG A 64 -5.03 -12.91 1.30
C ARG A 64 -4.09 -12.22 0.31
N GLU A 65 -3.72 -10.97 0.56
CA GLU A 65 -2.78 -10.22 -0.27
C GLU A 65 -1.36 -10.78 -0.16
N GLU A 66 -0.87 -11.04 1.06
CA GLU A 66 0.41 -11.71 1.29
C GLU A 66 0.46 -13.11 0.64
N LEU A 67 -0.65 -13.86 0.71
CA LEU A 67 -0.73 -15.18 0.08
C LEU A 67 -0.77 -15.10 -1.44
N ARG A 68 -1.39 -14.05 -2.02
CA ARG A 68 -1.37 -13.78 -3.46
C ARG A 68 0.02 -13.42 -3.95
N LYS A 69 0.75 -12.55 -3.24
CA LYS A 69 2.15 -12.15 -3.57
C LYS A 69 3.14 -13.33 -3.55
N HIS A 70 2.86 -14.37 -2.78
CA HIS A 70 3.79 -15.50 -2.57
C HIS A 70 3.28 -16.87 -3.07
N GLY A 71 2.12 -16.91 -3.72
CA GLY A 71 1.52 -18.13 -4.28
C GLY A 71 2.11 -18.51 -5.65
N PRO A 72 1.89 -19.74 -6.15
CA PRO A 72 2.34 -20.16 -7.49
C PRO A 72 1.76 -19.31 -8.62
N LEU A 73 0.62 -18.63 -8.36
CA LEU A 73 0.00 -17.67 -9.27
C LEU A 73 0.62 -16.26 -9.20
N ALA A 74 1.49 -15.93 -8.24
CA ALA A 74 2.34 -14.73 -8.31
C ALA A 74 3.35 -14.80 -9.48
N ARG A 75 3.56 -16.01 -10.03
CA ARG A 75 4.30 -16.25 -11.27
C ARG A 75 3.42 -16.18 -12.52
N VAL A 76 2.10 -16.19 -12.37
CA VAL A 76 1.20 -15.73 -13.42
C VAL A 76 1.06 -14.23 -13.20
N GLU A 77 2.02 -13.51 -13.79
CA GLU A 77 1.92 -12.10 -14.19
C GLU A 77 0.51 -11.57 -13.98
N GLU A 78 0.30 -10.77 -12.93
CA GLU A 78 -0.85 -9.89 -12.90
C GLU A 78 -0.78 -9.13 -14.23
N PRO A 79 -1.80 -9.22 -15.13
CA PRO A 79 -1.83 -8.33 -16.28
C PRO A 79 -1.70 -6.93 -15.67
N PRO A 80 -0.76 -6.11 -16.15
CA PRO A 80 -0.43 -4.85 -15.51
C PRO A 80 -1.74 -4.11 -15.29
N MET A 81 -2.10 -3.92 -14.02
CA MET A 81 -3.18 -3.02 -13.69
C MET A 81 -2.61 -1.67 -14.09
N GLU A 82 -2.98 -1.24 -15.31
CA GLU A 82 -2.51 -0.02 -15.92
C GLU A 82 -3.00 1.11 -15.01
N SER A 83 -2.14 1.51 -14.08
CA SER A 83 -2.34 2.72 -13.31
C SER A 83 -2.47 3.84 -14.35
N PRO A 84 -3.54 4.65 -14.33
CA PRO A 84 -3.66 5.83 -15.19
C PRO A 84 -2.52 6.84 -14.96
N PHE A 85 -1.73 6.64 -13.91
CA PHE A 85 -0.57 7.44 -13.56
C PHE A 85 0.71 6.64 -13.87
N PRO A 86 1.62 7.18 -14.70
CA PRO A 86 2.89 6.54 -15.01
C PRO A 86 3.70 6.34 -13.72
N THR A 87 3.82 5.09 -13.28
CA THR A 87 4.79 4.68 -12.27
C THR A 87 6.03 4.15 -12.99
N ASP A 88 6.75 5.04 -13.65
CA ASP A 88 8.09 4.72 -14.15
C ASP A 88 9.11 5.60 -13.44
N VAL A 89 9.55 5.11 -12.29
CA VAL A 89 10.76 5.58 -11.62
C VAL A 89 11.66 4.37 -11.40
N THR A 90 12.19 3.78 -12.48
CA THR A 90 13.39 2.94 -12.37
C THR A 90 14.15 2.82 -13.69
N HIS A 91 15.38 3.33 -13.70
CA HIS A 91 16.50 3.02 -14.59
C HIS A 91 16.24 1.99 -15.72
N ALA A 92 16.19 2.46 -16.96
CA ALA A 92 16.35 1.62 -18.16
C ALA A 92 17.37 2.24 -19.12
N ALA A 93 18.46 1.50 -19.37
CA ALA A 93 19.42 1.75 -20.45
C ALA A 93 18.84 1.29 -21.81
N PRO A 94 19.34 1.81 -22.95
CA PRO A 94 18.53 2.04 -24.14
C PRO A 94 18.55 0.89 -25.16
N GLY A 95 17.47 0.75 -25.93
CA GLY A 95 17.45 -0.07 -27.15
C GLY A 95 16.05 -0.29 -27.72
N GLY A 96 15.59 0.59 -28.61
CA GLY A 96 14.35 0.38 -29.38
C GLY A 96 13.89 1.59 -30.19
N SER A 97 14.36 1.68 -31.42
CA SER A 97 14.21 2.77 -32.41
C SER A 97 12.77 3.20 -32.76
N GLY A 98 12.49 4.51 -32.68
CA GLY A 98 11.53 5.22 -33.56
C GLY A 98 10.42 6.08 -32.93
N GLU A 99 10.77 7.31 -32.52
CA GLU A 99 9.92 8.54 -32.49
C GLU A 99 8.94 8.84 -31.33
N PRO A 100 9.21 8.36 -30.11
CA PRO A 100 9.08 9.21 -28.92
C PRO A 100 10.43 9.45 -28.22
N ASP A 101 11.41 8.61 -28.54
CA ASP A 101 12.70 8.51 -27.88
C ASP A 101 13.59 9.75 -28.12
N ASP A 102 13.49 10.41 -29.28
CA ASP A 102 14.26 11.62 -29.59
C ASP A 102 13.82 12.83 -28.73
N ALA A 103 12.50 13.02 -28.60
CA ALA A 103 11.93 14.07 -27.76
C ALA A 103 12.11 13.79 -26.26
N LEU A 104 11.96 12.53 -25.85
CA LEU A 104 12.22 12.09 -24.47
C LEU A 104 13.69 12.27 -24.09
N SER A 105 14.61 11.85 -24.94
CA SER A 105 16.04 12.05 -24.71
C SER A 105 16.39 13.55 -24.67
N ALA A 106 15.76 14.39 -25.49
CA ALA A 106 16.02 15.83 -25.49
C ALA A 106 15.56 16.49 -24.19
N TYR A 107 14.43 16.01 -23.66
CA TYR A 107 13.91 16.45 -22.37
C TYR A 107 14.79 15.97 -21.21
N ASN A 108 15.26 14.73 -21.25
CA ASN A 108 16.16 14.19 -20.23
C ASN A 108 17.51 14.93 -20.21
N ASP A 109 18.08 15.25 -21.38
CA ASP A 109 19.29 16.07 -21.51
C ASP A 109 19.09 17.48 -20.93
N TYR A 110 17.92 18.07 -21.17
CA TYR A 110 17.53 19.37 -20.61
C TYR A 110 17.42 19.35 -19.08
N LEU A 111 16.81 18.32 -18.51
CA LEU A 111 16.71 18.15 -17.06
C LEU A 111 18.09 17.94 -16.41
N ALA A 112 18.95 17.16 -17.05
CA ALA A 112 20.32 16.95 -16.58
C ALA A 112 21.11 18.27 -16.55
N TRP A 113 21.03 19.06 -17.62
CA TRP A 113 21.69 20.37 -17.70
C TRP A 113 21.17 21.35 -16.63
N MET A 114 19.86 21.36 -16.36
CA MET A 114 19.28 22.22 -15.31
C MET A 114 19.72 21.81 -13.91
N ASN A 115 19.84 20.50 -13.66
CA ASN A 115 20.35 20.00 -12.39
C ASN A 115 21.82 20.40 -12.16
N GLU A 116 22.62 20.48 -13.22
CA GLU A 116 24.02 20.95 -13.16
C GLU A 116 24.16 22.48 -13.07
N ASN A 117 23.14 23.24 -13.49
CA ASN A 117 23.15 24.70 -13.54
C ASN A 117 21.95 25.30 -12.77
N PRO A 118 21.90 25.17 -11.43
CA PRO A 118 20.75 25.57 -10.62
C PRO A 118 20.48 27.08 -10.61
N ASP A 119 21.45 27.90 -11.03
CA ASP A 119 21.37 29.36 -11.12
C ASP A 119 20.92 29.87 -12.50
N LYS A 120 20.83 28.99 -13.51
CA LYS A 120 20.47 29.36 -14.89
C LYS A 120 19.00 29.15 -15.17
N ARG A 121 18.46 29.93 -16.12
CA ARG A 121 17.04 29.85 -16.49
C ARG A 121 16.86 28.81 -17.58
N ALA A 122 15.65 28.27 -17.65
CA ALA A 122 15.18 27.37 -18.70
C ALA A 122 15.52 27.84 -20.13
N SER A 123 15.49 29.16 -20.36
CA SER A 123 15.77 29.81 -21.65
C SER A 123 17.24 29.75 -22.06
N ASP A 124 18.15 29.52 -21.11
CA ASP A 124 19.60 29.57 -21.35
C ASP A 124 20.15 28.20 -21.79
N TYR A 125 19.26 27.23 -22.03
CA TYR A 125 19.61 25.92 -22.51
C TYR A 125 20.14 25.99 -23.95
N PRO A 126 21.39 25.54 -24.22
CA PRO A 126 22.04 25.70 -25.52
C PRO A 126 21.49 24.80 -26.64
N GLY A 127 20.48 23.98 -26.36
CA GLY A 127 20.01 22.95 -27.28
C GLY A 127 20.94 21.73 -27.29
N ARG A 128 20.45 20.62 -27.84
CA ARG A 128 21.24 19.39 -27.98
C ARG A 128 22.42 19.64 -28.94
N GLN A 129 23.64 19.41 -28.47
CA GLN A 129 24.82 19.36 -29.33
C GLN A 129 24.89 17.96 -29.94
N THR A 130 24.34 17.79 -31.13
CA THR A 130 24.46 16.54 -31.89
C THR A 130 25.92 16.40 -32.35
N ALA A 131 26.62 15.38 -31.85
CA ALA A 131 27.93 14.97 -32.34
C ALA A 131 27.79 13.96 -33.48
#